data_AF-A0A1G7J1V0-F1
#
_entry.id   AF-A0A1G7J1V0-F1
#
_cell.length_a   1.000
_cell.length_b   1.000
_cell.length_c   1.000
_cell.angle_alpha   90.00
_cell.angle_beta   90.00
_cell.angle_gamma   90.00
#
_symmetry.space_group_name_H-M   'P 1'
#
loop_
_entity.id
_entity.type
_entity.pdbx_description
1 polymer ?
#
loop_
_entity_poly.entity_id
_entity_poly.type
_entity_poly.pdbx_seq_one_letter_code
_entity_poly.pdbx_strand_id
1 'polypeptide(L)'
;MRLRLGWVAVVLGVCAAAVLPGVPARAAPGKGPASALAPATSLARLFDNVAVGEDSRPGTADFDGAGRSLSAGDLAAAGWTPGRVLTVRGARLTWPRTAPGAPDNVRAAGQSVRLRGRGEALAFLVAGTAARGADAGGAGTVRYADGSRSAYRLTAPDWRTGPLATKAVALPHVNTPAGPLGERARLYVVTVPLAYGRTVASVVLPRDRALHVFALSLRPGGRGWTGSWAAATSGYTPVGPWTDRTLRLVVHTSAGGPRARLRFENTFAAAPVRIGGATVAVRGEGAAAAGAPVPLTFGGARGVTVPAGAQALSDPVAFAVPADADLLVSFHLPGTVTAAPVHRLALQRSYLSEPGDHTGDTGPGAYPSTLTTWPFLTGVDVGGGPGTVVALGDSITDGEKSGTDANRRWPNVLAERLLRQHAVPRHGVLDEGISANRVVADRYPGDGVSTDTGGVSALHRLDGDVLAQTSVRTAVVFEGVNDVRWGATADEVVAGLRELAARAHAHGVRVLAATIAPCEGEARCTAEADARRSIVNAWLRGSGGTFDGVLDFDAVLRDPDRPARLRPEYDSGDHLHPGPAGLAALADSVDLRLL
;
A
#
# COMPACT_ATOMS: atom_id res chain seq x y z
N MET A 1 -49.62 -11.89 -23.44
CA MET A 1 -48.44 -11.03 -23.19
C MET A 1 -47.43 -11.81 -22.38
N ARG A 2 -46.34 -12.29 -23.01
CA ARG A 2 -45.24 -13.00 -22.35
C ARG A 2 -44.09 -12.01 -22.13
N LEU A 3 -43.79 -11.68 -20.89
CA LEU A 3 -42.63 -10.88 -20.51
C LEU A 3 -41.41 -11.80 -20.34
N ARG A 4 -40.42 -11.63 -21.22
CA ARG A 4 -39.11 -12.27 -21.12
C ARG A 4 -38.24 -11.45 -20.16
N LEU A 5 -37.89 -12.01 -19.01
CA LEU A 5 -36.77 -11.52 -18.18
C LEU A 5 -35.46 -11.97 -18.83
N GLY A 6 -34.69 -11.02 -19.34
CA GLY A 6 -33.31 -11.25 -19.79
C GLY A 6 -32.39 -11.29 -18.57
N TRP A 7 -31.78 -12.45 -18.32
CA TRP A 7 -30.69 -12.61 -17.37
C TRP A 7 -29.41 -12.04 -18.00
N VAL A 8 -28.87 -10.97 -17.42
CA VAL A 8 -27.51 -10.51 -17.70
C VAL A 8 -26.57 -11.35 -16.84
N ALA A 9 -25.92 -12.33 -17.46
CA ALA A 9 -24.83 -13.07 -16.83
C ALA A 9 -23.61 -12.16 -16.71
N VAL A 10 -23.30 -11.72 -15.48
CA VAL A 10 -22.01 -11.10 -15.16
C VAL A 10 -20.98 -12.23 -15.13
N VAL A 11 -20.18 -12.34 -16.18
CA VAL A 11 -19.02 -13.24 -16.20
C VAL A 11 -17.93 -12.61 -15.34
N LEU A 12 -17.84 -13.06 -14.08
CA LEU A 12 -16.68 -12.85 -13.22
C LEU A 12 -15.51 -13.65 -13.82
N GLY A 13 -14.69 -12.99 -14.63
CA GLY A 13 -13.41 -13.52 -15.06
C GLY A 13 -12.43 -13.56 -13.89
N VAL A 14 -12.40 -14.65 -13.14
CA VAL A 14 -11.27 -14.97 -12.26
C VAL A 14 -10.08 -15.29 -13.17
N CYS A 15 -9.29 -14.27 -13.49
CA CYS A 15 -7.95 -14.49 -14.02
C CYS A 15 -7.09 -15.01 -12.88
N ALA A 16 -7.14 -16.33 -12.66
CA ALA A 16 -6.09 -17.04 -11.94
C ALA A 16 -4.83 -16.98 -12.80
N ALA A 17 -4.13 -15.84 -12.78
CA ALA A 17 -2.73 -15.82 -13.17
C ALA A 17 -2.03 -16.75 -12.20
N ALA A 18 -1.61 -17.93 -12.67
CA ALA A 18 -0.71 -18.78 -11.94
C ALA A 18 0.62 -18.02 -11.76
N VAL A 19 0.69 -17.22 -10.70
CA VAL A 19 1.94 -16.68 -10.20
C VAL A 19 2.62 -17.88 -9.55
N LEU A 20 3.56 -18.48 -10.27
CA LEU A 20 4.52 -19.37 -9.62
C LEU A 20 5.14 -18.58 -8.45
N PRO A 21 5.19 -19.14 -7.23
CA PRO A 21 5.72 -18.44 -6.08
C PRO A 21 7.10 -17.90 -6.44
N GLY A 22 7.29 -16.60 -6.23
CA GLY A 22 8.57 -15.96 -6.45
C GLY A 22 9.62 -16.69 -5.63
N VAL A 23 10.56 -17.39 -6.28
CA VAL A 23 11.68 -18.01 -5.58
C VAL A 23 12.38 -16.87 -4.82
N PRO A 24 12.60 -16.98 -3.49
CA PRO A 24 13.28 -15.94 -2.74
C PRO A 24 14.61 -15.61 -3.43
N ALA A 25 15.00 -14.34 -3.45
CA ALA A 25 16.20 -13.86 -4.13
C ALA A 25 17.46 -14.50 -3.53
N ARG A 26 17.78 -15.73 -3.95
CA ARG A 26 18.93 -16.49 -3.47
C ARG A 26 20.09 -16.19 -4.39
N ALA A 27 21.06 -15.43 -3.87
CA ALA A 27 22.27 -15.15 -4.61
C ALA A 27 23.09 -16.44 -4.77
N ALA A 28 23.31 -16.88 -6.00
CA ALA A 28 24.13 -18.05 -6.31
C ALA A 28 25.54 -17.62 -6.70
N PRO A 29 26.60 -18.31 -6.23
CA PRO A 29 27.95 -18.11 -6.74
C PRO A 29 28.02 -18.61 -8.19
N GLY A 30 28.20 -17.70 -9.15
CA GLY A 30 28.40 -18.06 -10.54
C GLY A 30 29.87 -18.28 -10.85
N LYS A 31 30.33 -19.54 -10.88
CA LYS A 31 31.55 -19.96 -11.60
C LYS A 31 31.13 -20.50 -12.97
N GLY A 32 30.86 -19.61 -13.91
CA GLY A 32 30.63 -19.96 -15.32
C GLY A 32 31.34 -18.95 -16.20
N PRO A 33 31.80 -19.33 -17.42
CA PRO A 33 32.58 -18.45 -18.27
C PRO A 33 31.79 -17.16 -18.53
N ALA A 34 32.47 -16.02 -18.39
CA ALA A 34 31.93 -14.72 -18.71
C ALA A 34 31.67 -14.67 -20.22
N SER A 35 30.51 -15.15 -20.67
CA SER A 35 29.99 -14.78 -21.99
C SER A 35 30.02 -13.26 -22.06
N ALA A 36 30.71 -12.72 -23.07
CA ALA A 36 30.91 -11.30 -23.30
C ALA A 36 29.56 -10.63 -23.63
N LEU A 37 28.76 -10.42 -22.59
CA LEU A 37 27.52 -9.67 -22.64
C LEU A 37 27.86 -8.19 -22.76
N ALA A 38 27.07 -7.46 -23.54
CA ALA A 38 27.22 -6.02 -23.72
C ALA A 38 27.35 -5.30 -22.37
N PRO A 39 28.26 -4.30 -22.25
CA PRO A 39 28.49 -3.59 -21.00
C PRO A 39 27.20 -2.89 -20.55
N ALA A 40 26.89 -2.98 -19.26
CA ALA A 40 25.70 -2.36 -18.69
C ALA A 40 25.72 -0.83 -18.88
N THR A 41 24.63 -0.28 -19.42
CA THR A 41 24.45 1.15 -19.72
C THR A 41 23.25 1.73 -18.98
N SER A 42 23.02 3.05 -19.04
CA SER A 42 21.82 3.65 -18.46
C SER A 42 20.56 3.20 -19.21
N LEU A 43 19.43 3.08 -18.50
CA LEU A 43 18.15 2.71 -19.11
C LEU A 43 17.79 3.62 -20.30
N ALA A 44 17.99 4.93 -20.15
CA ALA A 44 17.66 5.90 -21.18
C ALA A 44 18.42 5.72 -22.50
N ARG A 45 19.62 5.12 -22.48
CA ARG A 45 20.37 4.79 -23.71
C ARG A 45 19.84 3.54 -24.42
N LEU A 46 18.92 2.82 -23.78
CA LEU A 46 18.29 1.60 -24.29
C LEU A 46 16.86 1.84 -24.75
N PHE A 47 16.33 3.06 -24.63
CA PHE A 47 14.98 3.39 -25.09
C PHE A 47 14.87 3.10 -26.59
N ASP A 48 13.90 2.26 -26.94
CA ASP A 48 13.71 1.72 -28.29
C ASP A 48 12.25 1.78 -28.75
N ASN A 49 11.39 2.45 -27.97
CA ASN A 49 9.97 2.61 -28.25
C ASN A 49 9.48 4.00 -27.79
N VAL A 50 8.43 4.50 -28.45
CA VAL A 50 7.85 5.83 -28.21
C VAL A 50 6.46 5.65 -27.62
N ALA A 51 6.32 5.69 -26.29
CA ALA A 51 5.03 5.48 -25.64
C ALA A 51 4.18 6.74 -25.51
N VAL A 52 4.80 7.92 -25.41
CA VAL A 52 4.14 9.19 -25.13
C VAL A 52 4.04 10.04 -26.39
N GLY A 53 2.81 10.42 -26.76
CA GLY A 53 2.53 11.29 -27.91
C GLY A 53 1.94 12.63 -27.50
N GLU A 54 2.11 13.64 -28.35
CA GLU A 54 1.34 14.89 -28.23
C GLU A 54 -0.12 14.65 -28.64
N ASP A 55 -1.06 15.22 -27.89
CA ASP A 55 -2.50 15.06 -28.16
C ASP A 55 -2.90 15.67 -29.50
N SER A 56 -2.21 16.72 -29.95
CA SER A 56 -2.40 17.35 -31.26
C SER A 56 -1.75 16.60 -32.42
N ARG A 57 -0.82 15.65 -32.13
CA ARG A 57 -0.07 14.88 -33.13
C ARG A 57 0.09 13.42 -32.70
N PRO A 58 -1.02 12.67 -32.50
CA PRO A 58 -0.99 11.33 -31.91
C PRO A 58 -0.21 10.31 -32.75
N GLY A 59 -0.10 10.51 -34.06
CA GLY A 59 0.66 9.64 -34.96
C GLY A 59 2.19 9.69 -34.80
N THR A 60 2.72 10.52 -33.90
CA THR A 60 4.15 10.60 -33.59
C THR A 60 4.63 9.57 -32.56
N ALA A 61 3.70 8.82 -31.95
CA ALA A 61 3.99 7.81 -30.93
C ALA A 61 3.20 6.53 -31.21
N ASP A 62 3.80 5.40 -30.85
CA ASP A 62 3.18 4.08 -30.95
C ASP A 62 3.67 3.21 -29.79
N PHE A 63 2.86 3.13 -28.74
CA PHE A 63 3.18 2.43 -27.52
C PHE A 63 3.00 0.91 -27.68
N ASP A 64 1.91 0.50 -28.32
CA ASP A 64 1.46 -0.91 -28.38
C ASP A 64 1.67 -1.57 -29.76
N GLY A 65 2.21 -0.84 -30.74
CA GLY A 65 2.37 -1.31 -32.12
C GLY A 65 1.10 -1.17 -32.98
N ALA A 66 0.04 -0.57 -32.43
CA ALA A 66 -1.24 -0.32 -33.12
C ALA A 66 -1.51 1.18 -33.33
N GLY A 67 -0.48 2.03 -33.17
CA GLY A 67 -0.57 3.48 -33.28
C GLY A 67 -1.18 4.15 -32.06
N ARG A 68 -1.34 3.45 -30.92
CA ARG A 68 -1.92 4.01 -29.70
C ARG A 68 -0.82 4.48 -28.75
N SER A 69 -1.04 5.56 -28.01
CA SER A 69 -0.04 6.12 -27.11
C SER A 69 -0.63 6.71 -25.83
N LEU A 70 0.23 6.95 -24.84
CA LEU A 70 -0.07 7.74 -23.65
C LEU A 70 -0.16 9.23 -24.04
N SER A 71 -1.13 9.93 -23.47
CA SER A 71 -1.27 11.39 -23.66
C SER A 71 -0.25 12.16 -22.82
N ALA A 72 0.55 12.99 -23.48
CA ALA A 72 1.47 13.92 -22.81
C ALA A 72 0.71 14.97 -21.96
N GLY A 73 -0.46 15.42 -22.44
CA GLY A 73 -1.31 16.36 -21.71
C GLY A 73 -1.86 15.75 -20.43
N ASP A 74 -2.40 14.53 -20.51
CA ASP A 74 -2.92 13.80 -19.35
C ASP A 74 -1.82 13.51 -18.33
N LEU A 75 -0.62 13.10 -18.77
CA LEU A 75 0.53 12.92 -17.88
C LEU A 75 0.91 14.21 -17.17
N ALA A 76 0.97 15.34 -17.89
CA ALA A 76 1.26 16.64 -17.30
C ALA A 76 0.17 17.05 -16.29
N ALA A 77 -1.10 16.82 -16.61
CA ALA A 77 -2.24 17.09 -15.72
C ALA A 77 -2.21 16.22 -14.45
N ALA A 78 -1.74 14.97 -14.55
CA ALA A 78 -1.49 14.08 -13.42
C ALA A 78 -0.22 14.46 -12.61
N GLY A 79 0.57 15.42 -13.10
CA GLY A 79 1.83 15.86 -12.51
C GLY A 79 3.03 14.98 -12.86
N TRP A 80 2.92 14.09 -13.84
CA TRP A 80 3.98 13.21 -14.33
C TRP A 80 4.71 13.86 -15.52
N THR A 81 5.59 14.81 -15.21
CA THR A 81 6.32 15.60 -16.24
C THR A 81 7.73 15.05 -16.51
N PRO A 82 8.31 15.28 -17.71
CA PRO A 82 9.64 14.79 -18.08
C PRO A 82 10.71 15.07 -17.01
N GLY A 83 11.39 14.01 -16.55
CA GLY A 83 12.45 14.11 -15.54
C GLY A 83 12.02 14.27 -14.09
N ARG A 84 10.72 14.36 -13.82
CA ARG A 84 10.21 14.43 -12.45
C ARG A 84 10.54 13.15 -11.69
N VAL A 85 10.96 13.31 -10.44
CA VAL A 85 11.10 12.20 -9.51
C VAL A 85 9.74 11.94 -8.86
N LEU A 86 9.27 10.71 -8.96
CA LEU A 86 8.02 10.22 -8.41
C LEU A 86 8.36 9.23 -7.30
N THR A 87 7.80 9.43 -6.10
CA THR A 87 7.87 8.43 -5.05
C THR A 87 6.57 7.63 -5.08
N VAL A 88 6.65 6.33 -5.30
CA VAL A 88 5.50 5.42 -5.33
C VAL A 88 5.89 4.17 -4.55
N ARG A 89 5.12 3.81 -3.52
CA ARG A 89 5.39 2.67 -2.62
C ARG A 89 6.84 2.65 -2.10
N GLY A 90 7.31 3.81 -1.66
CA GLY A 90 8.66 4.04 -1.14
C GLY A 90 9.78 4.10 -2.19
N ALA A 91 9.52 3.75 -3.46
CA ALA A 91 10.51 3.78 -4.53
C ALA A 91 10.57 5.14 -5.23
N ARG A 92 11.78 5.68 -5.41
CA ARG A 92 12.02 6.96 -6.09
C ARG A 92 12.37 6.72 -7.55
N LEU A 93 11.38 6.81 -8.43
CA LEU A 93 11.48 6.57 -9.87
C LEU A 93 11.55 7.91 -10.61
N THR A 94 12.43 8.03 -11.59
CA THR A 94 12.51 9.24 -12.44
C THR A 94 11.73 8.98 -13.72
N TRP A 95 10.67 9.76 -13.96
CA TRP A 95 9.95 9.72 -15.24
C TRP A 95 10.91 10.10 -16.39
N PRO A 96 10.86 9.42 -17.56
CA PRO A 96 11.75 9.69 -18.68
C PRO A 96 11.92 11.17 -19.00
N ARG A 97 13.17 11.58 -19.27
CA ARG A 97 13.54 12.97 -19.64
C ARG A 97 13.49 13.15 -21.15
N THR A 98 12.36 12.81 -21.75
CA THR A 98 12.18 12.75 -23.20
C THR A 98 11.02 13.64 -23.58
N ALA A 99 11.12 14.28 -24.74
CA ALA A 99 9.99 15.00 -25.31
C ALA A 99 8.95 13.98 -25.84
N PRO A 100 7.65 14.31 -25.84
CA PRO A 100 6.65 13.50 -26.54
C PRO A 100 7.06 13.25 -28.00
N GLY A 101 6.84 12.03 -28.49
CA GLY A 101 7.29 11.59 -29.82
C GLY A 101 8.75 11.11 -29.89
N ALA A 102 9.52 11.19 -28.80
CA ALA A 102 10.86 10.61 -28.71
C ALA A 102 10.85 9.30 -27.89
N PRO A 103 11.81 8.37 -28.12
CA PRO A 103 11.84 7.13 -27.37
C PRO A 103 11.95 7.34 -25.86
N ASP A 104 11.06 6.71 -25.10
CA ASP A 104 10.87 6.97 -23.66
C ASP A 104 10.80 5.71 -22.79
N ASN A 105 10.81 4.53 -23.42
CA ASN A 105 10.77 3.25 -22.75
C ASN A 105 11.56 2.17 -23.48
N VAL A 106 11.89 1.11 -22.74
CA VAL A 106 12.56 -0.08 -23.26
C VAL A 106 11.56 -1.22 -23.39
N ARG A 107 11.47 -1.83 -24.57
CA ARG A 107 10.81 -3.13 -24.77
C ARG A 107 11.74 -4.25 -24.34
N ALA A 108 11.40 -4.96 -23.28
CA ALA A 108 12.31 -5.90 -22.62
C ALA A 108 12.73 -7.05 -23.55
N ALA A 109 14.04 -7.24 -23.70
CA ALA A 109 14.67 -8.21 -24.59
C ALA A 109 15.95 -8.83 -24.00
N GLY A 110 16.12 -8.74 -22.68
CA GLY A 110 17.35 -9.18 -22.00
C GLY A 110 18.46 -8.13 -21.92
N GLN A 111 18.13 -6.84 -22.10
CA GLN A 111 19.10 -5.76 -21.98
C GLN A 111 19.69 -5.70 -20.55
N SER A 112 20.96 -5.29 -20.45
CA SER A 112 21.66 -5.11 -19.18
C SER A 112 21.69 -3.63 -18.80
N VAL A 113 20.93 -3.28 -17.75
CA VAL A 113 20.81 -1.92 -17.23
C VAL A 113 21.73 -1.71 -16.05
N ARG A 114 22.54 -0.65 -16.08
CA ARG A 114 23.38 -0.23 -14.97
C ARG A 114 22.53 0.37 -13.86
N LEU A 115 22.63 -0.20 -12.67
CA LEU A 115 22.00 0.29 -11.45
C LEU A 115 22.94 -0.02 -10.29
N ARG A 116 23.41 1.00 -9.58
CA ARG A 116 24.39 0.84 -8.49
C ARG A 116 23.80 1.29 -7.17
N GLY A 117 23.97 0.47 -6.13
CA GLY A 117 23.59 0.84 -4.77
C GLY A 117 23.07 -0.34 -3.97
N ARG A 118 22.52 -0.03 -2.79
CA ARG A 118 21.84 -1.00 -1.91
C ARG A 118 20.39 -0.56 -1.73
N GLY A 119 19.50 -1.53 -1.61
CA GLY A 119 18.09 -1.33 -1.36
C GLY A 119 17.48 -2.59 -0.79
N GLU A 120 16.22 -2.49 -0.38
CA GLU A 120 15.43 -3.64 0.12
C GLU A 120 14.64 -4.34 -1.01
N ALA A 121 14.32 -3.59 -2.07
CA ALA A 121 13.66 -4.10 -3.27
C ALA A 121 14.13 -3.35 -4.51
N LEU A 122 13.92 -3.96 -5.67
CA LEU A 122 14.10 -3.34 -6.98
C LEU A 122 12.72 -2.99 -7.52
N ALA A 123 12.45 -1.71 -7.76
CA ALA A 123 11.18 -1.21 -8.27
C ALA A 123 11.29 -0.88 -9.75
N PHE A 124 10.27 -1.25 -10.53
CA PHE A 124 10.15 -0.93 -11.94
C PHE A 124 8.86 -0.14 -12.19
N LEU A 125 8.96 0.91 -12.99
CA LEU A 125 7.81 1.57 -13.61
C LEU A 125 7.56 0.91 -14.96
N VAL A 126 6.42 0.25 -15.11
CA VAL A 126 6.14 -0.67 -16.21
C VAL A 126 4.71 -0.57 -16.71
N ALA A 127 4.52 -1.07 -17.92
CA ALA A 127 3.22 -1.45 -18.45
C ALA A 127 3.39 -2.63 -19.43
N GLY A 128 2.41 -3.51 -19.47
CA GLY A 128 2.29 -4.55 -20.48
C GLY A 128 1.48 -4.05 -21.69
N THR A 129 1.80 -4.57 -22.87
CA THR A 129 1.03 -4.39 -24.12
C THR A 129 0.60 -5.74 -24.71
N ALA A 130 0.61 -6.80 -23.90
CA ALA A 130 0.34 -8.16 -24.34
C ALA A 130 -1.13 -8.32 -24.78
N ALA A 131 -1.35 -9.06 -25.87
CA ALA A 131 -2.69 -9.31 -26.38
C ALA A 131 -3.51 -10.17 -25.41
N ARG A 132 -4.83 -9.92 -25.38
CA ARG A 132 -5.85 -10.72 -24.65
C ARG A 132 -5.77 -10.70 -23.11
N GLY A 133 -5.22 -9.63 -22.52
CA GLY A 133 -5.29 -9.41 -21.07
C GLY A 133 -4.36 -10.28 -20.23
N ALA A 134 -3.38 -10.96 -20.85
CA ALA A 134 -2.31 -11.61 -20.11
C ALA A 134 -1.29 -10.57 -19.61
N ASP A 135 -0.71 -10.80 -18.44
CA ASP A 135 0.42 -10.00 -17.97
C ASP A 135 1.65 -10.23 -18.85
N ALA A 136 2.32 -9.15 -19.26
CA ALA A 136 3.62 -9.22 -19.93
C ALA A 136 4.71 -9.42 -18.88
N GLY A 137 5.72 -10.25 -19.14
CA GLY A 137 6.76 -10.48 -18.15
C GLY A 137 7.66 -11.68 -18.35
N GLY A 138 8.50 -11.92 -17.35
CA GLY A 138 9.39 -13.08 -17.34
C GLY A 138 10.46 -13.00 -16.26
N ALA A 139 11.42 -13.91 -16.36
CA ALA A 139 12.57 -13.95 -15.47
C ALA A 139 13.63 -12.92 -15.89
N GLY A 140 14.13 -12.15 -14.92
CA GLY A 140 15.30 -11.28 -15.05
C GLY A 140 16.42 -11.72 -14.11
N THR A 141 17.51 -10.96 -14.07
CA THR A 141 18.66 -11.24 -13.18
C THR A 141 19.21 -9.96 -12.57
N VAL A 142 19.37 -9.93 -11.25
CA VAL A 142 20.16 -8.92 -10.54
C VAL A 142 21.59 -9.41 -10.44
N ARG A 143 22.55 -8.57 -10.83
CA ARG A 143 23.99 -8.80 -10.64
C ARG A 143 24.51 -7.91 -9.53
N TYR A 144 25.29 -8.47 -8.63
CA TYR A 144 25.85 -7.77 -7.49
C TYR A 144 27.33 -7.46 -7.69
N ALA A 145 27.82 -6.47 -6.95
CA ALA A 145 29.21 -6.00 -7.04
C ALA A 145 30.24 -7.07 -6.60
N ASP A 146 29.82 -8.05 -5.80
CA ASP A 146 30.63 -9.19 -5.37
C ASP A 146 30.71 -10.33 -6.41
N GLY A 147 30.13 -10.14 -7.61
CA GLY A 147 30.08 -11.13 -8.69
C GLY A 147 28.95 -12.16 -8.57
N SER A 148 28.21 -12.17 -7.46
CA SER A 148 27.03 -13.03 -7.31
C SER A 148 25.83 -12.52 -8.13
N ARG A 149 24.82 -13.37 -8.29
CA ARG A 149 23.58 -13.05 -9.00
C ARG A 149 22.35 -13.68 -8.37
N SER A 150 21.20 -13.04 -8.48
CA SER A 150 19.89 -13.62 -8.13
C SER A 150 18.91 -13.46 -9.30
N ALA A 151 18.08 -14.47 -9.51
CA ALA A 151 16.95 -14.35 -10.43
C ALA A 151 15.81 -13.57 -9.77
N TYR A 152 14.95 -12.95 -10.58
CA TYR A 152 13.68 -12.38 -10.15
C TYR A 152 12.63 -12.61 -11.24
N ARG A 153 11.36 -12.55 -10.89
CA ARG A 153 10.25 -12.53 -11.86
C ARG A 153 9.60 -11.15 -11.84
N LEU A 154 9.39 -10.57 -13.02
CA LEU A 154 8.68 -9.30 -13.20
C LEU A 154 7.52 -9.54 -14.15
N THR A 155 6.33 -9.14 -13.74
CA THR A 155 5.13 -9.08 -14.57
C THR A 155 4.57 -7.66 -14.55
N ALA A 156 3.94 -7.26 -15.64
CA ALA A 156 3.27 -5.98 -15.80
C ALA A 156 1.90 -6.24 -16.41
N PRO A 157 0.82 -5.76 -15.76
CA PRO A 157 -0.50 -5.86 -16.35
C PRO A 157 -0.62 -5.01 -17.62
N ASP A 158 -1.59 -5.35 -18.46
CA ASP A 158 -1.91 -4.57 -19.64
C ASP A 158 -2.29 -3.13 -19.25
N TRP A 159 -1.79 -2.16 -20.03
CA TRP A 159 -1.98 -0.75 -19.76
C TRP A 159 -3.43 -0.27 -19.97
N ARG A 160 -4.20 -0.92 -20.84
CA ARG A 160 -5.59 -0.53 -21.17
C ARG A 160 -6.64 -1.32 -20.39
N THR A 161 -6.35 -2.57 -20.07
CA THR A 161 -7.32 -3.51 -19.50
C THR A 161 -6.92 -4.08 -18.14
N GLY A 162 -5.69 -3.85 -17.69
CA GLY A 162 -5.23 -4.31 -16.38
C GLY A 162 -5.96 -3.65 -15.20
N PRO A 163 -5.74 -4.17 -13.98
CA PRO A 163 -6.48 -3.77 -12.80
C PRO A 163 -6.22 -2.30 -12.42
N LEU A 164 -7.29 -1.56 -12.13
CA LEU A 164 -7.19 -0.21 -11.60
C LEU A 164 -6.72 -0.18 -10.13
N ALA A 165 -6.86 -1.29 -9.42
CA ALA A 165 -6.54 -1.45 -8.00
C ALA A 165 -5.04 -1.32 -7.69
N THR A 166 -4.18 -1.73 -8.61
CA THR A 166 -2.73 -1.81 -8.37
C THR A 166 -1.92 -0.78 -9.16
N LYS A 167 -2.59 0.08 -9.94
CA LYS A 167 -1.93 1.10 -10.76
C LYS A 167 -1.15 2.10 -9.90
N ALA A 168 -0.11 2.68 -10.50
CA ALA A 168 0.54 3.88 -9.98
C ALA A 168 -0.17 5.15 -10.45
N VAL A 169 -0.64 5.19 -11.70
CA VAL A 169 -1.44 6.30 -12.24
C VAL A 169 -2.40 5.76 -13.31
N ALA A 170 -3.59 6.36 -13.38
CA ALA A 170 -4.50 6.21 -14.52
C ALA A 170 -4.66 7.56 -15.21
N LEU A 171 -4.54 7.54 -16.54
CA LEU A 171 -4.80 8.69 -17.40
C LEU A 171 -6.20 8.56 -17.99
N PRO A 172 -6.91 9.67 -18.20
CA PRO A 172 -8.30 9.60 -18.61
C PRO A 172 -8.49 9.08 -20.04
N HIS A 173 -7.50 9.23 -20.92
CA HIS A 173 -7.60 8.84 -22.33
C HIS A 173 -6.37 8.08 -22.86
N VAL A 174 -6.59 7.40 -23.99
CA VAL A 174 -5.57 6.84 -24.87
C VAL A 174 -5.52 7.66 -26.16
N ASN A 175 -4.34 8.10 -26.58
CA ASN A 175 -4.17 8.75 -27.87
C ASN A 175 -4.22 7.70 -28.99
N THR A 176 -4.96 8.00 -30.07
CA THR A 176 -5.00 7.19 -31.29
C THR A 176 -4.92 8.09 -32.53
N PRO A 177 -4.58 7.55 -33.72
CA PRO A 177 -4.53 8.34 -34.94
C PRO A 177 -5.90 8.93 -35.34
N ALA A 178 -6.99 8.33 -34.86
CA ALA A 178 -8.37 8.79 -35.08
C ALA A 178 -8.85 9.80 -34.03
N GLY A 179 -8.02 10.14 -33.04
CA GLY A 179 -8.37 11.00 -31.90
C GLY A 179 -8.30 10.29 -30.54
N PRO A 180 -8.54 11.00 -29.43
CA PRO A 180 -8.48 10.44 -28.09
C PRO A 180 -9.63 9.45 -27.86
N LEU A 181 -9.30 8.31 -27.25
CA LEU A 181 -10.24 7.28 -26.84
C LEU A 181 -10.45 7.38 -25.33
N GLY A 182 -11.72 7.41 -24.89
CA GLY A 182 -12.16 7.48 -23.48
C GLY A 182 -11.90 6.21 -22.66
N GLU A 183 -10.69 5.66 -22.78
CA GLU A 183 -10.22 4.50 -22.04
C GLU A 183 -9.12 4.91 -21.07
N ARG A 184 -9.14 4.33 -19.87
CA ARG A 184 -8.08 4.57 -18.89
C ARG A 184 -6.78 3.91 -19.37
N ALA A 185 -5.71 4.70 -19.51
CA ALA A 185 -4.36 4.18 -19.65
C ALA A 185 -3.71 4.06 -18.27
N ARG A 186 -3.02 2.95 -17.97
CA ARG A 186 -2.43 2.67 -16.66
C ARG A 186 -0.93 2.47 -16.77
N LEU A 187 -0.23 2.97 -15.77
CA LEU A 187 1.15 2.59 -15.48
C LEU A 187 1.22 1.97 -14.09
N TYR A 188 2.14 1.01 -13.92
CA TYR A 188 2.27 0.24 -12.70
C TYR A 188 3.67 0.39 -12.12
N VAL A 189 3.75 0.39 -10.79
CA VAL A 189 5.00 0.19 -10.09
C VAL A 189 5.00 -1.21 -9.50
N VAL A 190 5.96 -2.03 -9.92
CA VAL A 190 6.10 -3.42 -9.49
C VAL A 190 7.47 -3.59 -8.84
N THR A 191 7.50 -4.17 -7.65
CA THR A 191 8.73 -4.44 -6.92
C THR A 191 9.09 -5.91 -6.98
N VAL A 192 10.38 -6.18 -7.05
CA VAL A 192 10.94 -7.53 -6.97
C VAL A 192 11.99 -7.60 -5.87
N PRO A 193 12.18 -8.76 -5.24
CA PRO A 193 13.09 -8.88 -4.10
C PRO A 193 14.56 -8.74 -4.50
N LEU A 194 15.38 -8.29 -3.55
CA LEU A 194 16.83 -8.22 -3.65
C LEU A 194 17.48 -9.14 -2.61
N ALA A 195 18.68 -9.62 -2.91
CA ALA A 195 19.49 -10.32 -1.91
C ALA A 195 19.93 -9.34 -0.82
N TYR A 196 19.54 -9.63 0.41
CA TYR A 196 19.76 -8.75 1.56
C TYR A 196 21.23 -8.33 1.72
N GLY A 197 21.45 -7.04 1.97
CA GLY A 197 22.77 -6.47 2.27
C GLY A 197 23.74 -6.37 1.09
N ARG A 198 23.37 -6.88 -0.10
CA ARG A 198 24.25 -6.85 -1.27
C ARG A 198 24.13 -5.55 -2.06
N THR A 199 25.26 -5.13 -2.64
CA THR A 199 25.32 -3.97 -3.53
C THR A 199 24.98 -4.41 -4.95
N VAL A 200 23.89 -3.91 -5.51
CA VAL A 200 23.52 -4.12 -6.92
C VAL A 200 24.52 -3.40 -7.82
N ALA A 201 24.88 -4.04 -8.94
CA ALA A 201 25.77 -3.52 -9.97
C ALA A 201 25.05 -3.33 -11.31
N SER A 202 24.18 -4.27 -11.69
CA SER A 202 23.32 -4.16 -12.86
C SER A 202 22.10 -5.08 -12.77
N VAL A 203 21.12 -4.84 -13.64
CA VAL A 203 19.88 -5.59 -13.76
C VAL A 203 19.72 -6.03 -15.21
N VAL A 204 19.53 -7.31 -15.45
CA VAL A 204 19.18 -7.88 -16.76
C VAL A 204 17.66 -8.00 -16.82
N LEU A 205 17.05 -7.29 -17.76
CA LEU A 205 15.60 -7.28 -17.95
C LEU A 205 15.07 -8.65 -18.43
N PRO A 206 13.78 -8.95 -18.25
CA PRO A 206 13.15 -10.10 -18.90
C PRO A 206 13.24 -10.07 -20.43
N ARG A 207 12.96 -11.22 -21.06
CA ARG A 207 12.83 -11.36 -22.52
C ARG A 207 11.36 -11.44 -22.91
N ASP A 208 10.69 -10.31 -22.93
CA ASP A 208 9.31 -10.18 -23.39
C ASP A 208 9.12 -8.78 -23.99
N ARG A 209 8.93 -8.72 -25.32
CA ARG A 209 8.80 -7.45 -26.05
C ARG A 209 7.47 -6.73 -25.79
N ALA A 210 6.52 -7.37 -25.10
CA ALA A 210 5.30 -6.74 -24.60
C ALA A 210 5.48 -6.10 -23.21
N LEU A 211 6.62 -6.33 -22.54
CA LEU A 211 6.96 -5.68 -21.27
C LEU A 211 7.73 -4.38 -21.56
N HIS A 212 7.13 -3.25 -21.19
CA HIS A 212 7.75 -1.95 -21.34
C HIS A 212 8.27 -1.42 -20.00
N VAL A 213 9.52 -0.97 -19.96
CA VAL A 213 10.17 -0.43 -18.77
C VAL A 213 10.50 1.06 -18.99
N PHE A 214 9.87 1.92 -18.21
CA PHE A 214 10.05 3.37 -18.26
C PHE A 214 11.13 3.86 -17.29
N ALA A 215 11.17 3.23 -16.11
CA ALA A 215 12.15 3.55 -15.07
C ALA A 215 12.40 2.32 -14.18
N LEU A 216 13.55 2.31 -13.52
CA LEU A 216 13.81 1.40 -12.40
C LEU A 216 14.68 2.08 -11.34
N SER A 217 14.48 1.70 -10.09
CA SER A 217 15.21 2.24 -8.95
C SER A 217 15.35 1.19 -7.85
N LEU A 218 16.31 1.39 -6.95
CA LEU A 218 16.37 0.65 -5.70
C LEU A 218 15.43 1.33 -4.69
N ARG A 219 14.49 0.58 -4.10
CA ARG A 219 13.74 1.07 -2.94
C ARG A 219 14.72 1.19 -1.76
N PRO A 220 14.89 2.39 -1.17
CA PRO A 220 15.81 2.57 -0.06
C PRO A 220 15.36 1.74 1.14
N GLY A 221 16.31 1.14 1.85
CA GLY A 221 15.98 0.42 3.09
C GLY A 221 15.64 1.38 4.23
N GLY A 222 14.74 0.97 5.13
CA GLY A 222 14.37 1.72 6.34
C GLY A 222 15.43 1.79 7.46
N ARG A 223 16.69 1.43 7.20
CA ARG A 223 17.72 1.31 8.25
C ARG A 223 17.83 2.59 9.09
N GLY A 224 17.79 2.43 10.42
CA GLY A 224 17.83 3.56 11.36
C GLY A 224 16.50 4.30 11.51
N TRP A 225 15.41 3.70 11.03
CA TRP A 225 14.04 4.14 11.22
C TRP A 225 13.14 2.97 11.61
N THR A 226 12.11 3.27 12.40
CA THR A 226 11.02 2.37 12.78
C THR A 226 9.71 3.11 12.53
N GLY A 227 8.77 2.50 11.82
CA GLY A 227 7.41 3.02 11.74
C GLY A 227 6.74 3.01 13.11
N SER A 228 6.15 4.14 13.50
CA SER A 228 5.45 4.32 14.77
C SER A 228 3.93 4.32 14.58
N TRP A 229 3.45 4.78 13.44
CA TRP A 229 2.03 4.81 13.12
C TRP A 229 1.88 4.74 11.61
N ALA A 230 0.85 4.04 11.14
CA ALA A 230 0.43 4.03 9.75
C ALA A 230 -1.07 3.78 9.67
N ALA A 231 -1.65 4.11 8.52
CA ALA A 231 -3.02 3.77 8.17
C ALA A 231 -3.15 3.62 6.66
N ALA A 232 -3.84 2.56 6.23
CA ALA A 232 -4.06 2.25 4.83
C ALA A 232 -5.06 3.21 4.19
N THR A 233 -4.85 3.57 2.91
CA THR A 233 -5.86 4.32 2.14
C THR A 233 -7.02 3.39 1.75
N SER A 234 -8.18 3.63 2.36
CA SER A 234 -9.39 2.82 2.17
C SER A 234 -10.20 3.17 0.91
N GLY A 235 -9.98 4.35 0.32
CA GLY A 235 -10.59 4.78 -0.93
C GLY A 235 -10.34 6.25 -1.26
N TYR A 236 -10.86 6.71 -2.38
CA TYR A 236 -10.87 8.12 -2.80
C TYR A 236 -12.30 8.65 -2.74
N THR A 237 -12.62 9.47 -1.74
CA THR A 237 -14.00 9.82 -1.41
C THR A 237 -14.29 11.30 -1.65
N PRO A 238 -15.56 11.70 -1.86
CA PRO A 238 -15.94 13.09 -1.74
C PRO A 238 -15.56 13.65 -0.37
N VAL A 239 -15.01 14.86 -0.33
CA VAL A 239 -14.71 15.63 0.89
C VAL A 239 -14.95 17.11 0.61
N GLY A 240 -14.94 17.93 1.67
CA GLY A 240 -14.96 19.38 1.48
C GLY A 240 -16.26 19.90 0.83
N PRO A 241 -16.20 21.00 0.05
CA PRO A 241 -14.99 21.63 -0.49
C PRO A 241 -14.11 22.25 0.60
N TRP A 242 -12.84 21.86 0.65
CA TRP A 242 -11.82 22.49 1.48
C TRP A 242 -11.06 23.47 0.61
N THR A 243 -11.33 24.77 0.74
CA THR A 243 -10.62 25.81 0.00
C THR A 243 -9.75 26.58 0.96
N ASP A 244 -8.42 26.52 0.77
CA ASP A 244 -7.46 27.19 1.65
C ASP A 244 -7.67 26.75 3.11
N ARG A 245 -7.43 25.49 3.44
CA ARG A 245 -7.73 24.91 4.77
C ARG A 245 -6.54 24.17 5.35
N THR A 246 -6.45 24.16 6.67
CA THR A 246 -5.51 23.32 7.41
C THR A 246 -6.24 22.14 8.03
N LEU A 247 -5.72 20.94 7.79
CA LEU A 247 -6.16 19.72 8.47
C LEU A 247 -5.19 19.45 9.61
N ARG A 248 -5.70 19.15 10.80
CA ARG A 248 -4.93 18.75 11.98
C ARG A 248 -5.36 17.36 12.40
N LEU A 249 -4.56 16.37 12.02
CA LEU A 249 -4.85 14.96 12.26
C LEU A 249 -4.25 14.52 13.59
N VAL A 250 -5.05 13.85 14.40
CA VAL A 250 -4.58 13.17 15.62
C VAL A 250 -4.19 11.75 15.24
N VAL A 251 -2.97 11.34 15.59
CA VAL A 251 -2.46 9.96 15.38
C VAL A 251 -1.82 9.45 16.66
N HIS A 252 -1.91 8.15 16.91
CA HIS A 252 -1.42 7.53 18.15
C HIS A 252 -0.16 6.68 17.90
N THR A 253 0.94 7.02 18.54
CA THR A 253 2.27 6.43 18.28
C THR A 253 2.45 5.10 19.00
N SER A 254 2.97 4.08 18.31
CA SER A 254 3.43 2.84 18.96
C SER A 254 4.87 2.98 19.51
N ALA A 255 5.81 3.41 18.66
CA ALA A 255 7.23 3.51 19.01
C ALA A 255 7.68 4.97 19.12
N GLY A 256 8.43 5.29 20.17
CA GLY A 256 9.05 6.60 20.34
C GLY A 256 10.43 6.70 19.69
N GLY A 257 10.93 7.93 19.50
CA GLY A 257 12.28 8.18 19.01
C GLY A 257 12.66 9.66 18.96
N PRO A 258 13.95 9.99 18.75
CA PRO A 258 14.47 11.36 18.89
C PRO A 258 14.22 12.26 17.68
N ARG A 259 13.71 11.70 16.58
CA ARG A 259 13.44 12.40 15.32
C ARG A 259 12.28 11.72 14.60
N ALA A 260 11.59 12.47 13.75
CA ALA A 260 10.46 11.96 12.98
C ALA A 260 10.65 12.21 11.47
N ARG A 261 9.88 11.50 10.66
CA ARG A 261 9.54 11.87 9.28
C ARG A 261 8.14 11.34 8.96
N LEU A 262 7.41 12.08 8.12
CA LEU A 262 5.99 11.82 7.88
C LEU A 262 5.73 11.53 6.39
N ARG A 263 4.87 10.56 6.13
CA ARG A 263 4.49 10.10 4.79
C ARG A 263 3.07 10.56 4.46
N PHE A 264 2.96 11.26 3.33
CA PHE A 264 1.72 11.74 2.74
C PHE A 264 1.53 11.09 1.37
N GLU A 265 0.32 10.71 1.03
CA GLU A 265 0.02 10.04 -0.23
C GLU A 265 -1.18 10.63 -0.93
N ASN A 266 -1.07 10.70 -2.26
CA ASN A 266 -2.16 11.08 -3.15
C ASN A 266 -2.66 9.85 -3.93
N THR A 267 -2.76 8.72 -3.23
CA THR A 267 -3.14 7.41 -3.76
C THR A 267 -4.53 7.49 -4.40
N PHE A 268 -4.72 6.78 -5.52
CA PHE A 268 -5.97 6.74 -6.31
C PHE A 268 -6.43 8.06 -6.98
N ALA A 269 -5.85 9.20 -6.60
CA ALA A 269 -6.19 10.49 -7.16
C ALA A 269 -5.79 10.61 -8.63
N ALA A 270 -6.59 11.34 -9.41
CA ALA A 270 -6.32 11.63 -10.83
C ALA A 270 -5.50 12.91 -11.06
N ALA A 271 -5.38 13.78 -10.04
CA ALA A 271 -4.71 15.07 -10.14
C ALA A 271 -3.76 15.30 -8.95
N PRO A 272 -2.71 16.13 -9.11
CA PRO A 272 -1.83 16.49 -8.01
C PRO A 272 -2.55 17.25 -6.89
N VAL A 273 -2.07 17.07 -5.66
CA VAL A 273 -2.46 17.89 -4.49
C VAL A 273 -1.27 18.70 -4.01
N ARG A 274 -1.50 19.96 -3.59
CA ARG A 274 -0.47 20.81 -3.00
C ARG A 274 -0.63 20.85 -1.49
N ILE A 275 0.45 20.60 -0.78
CA ILE A 275 0.62 20.88 0.65
C ILE A 275 1.45 22.17 0.76
N GLY A 276 0.85 23.24 1.30
CA GLY A 276 1.48 24.56 1.43
C GLY A 276 2.52 24.62 2.55
N GLY A 277 2.26 23.90 3.64
CA GLY A 277 3.10 23.75 4.82
C GLY A 277 2.60 22.59 5.67
N ALA A 278 3.47 22.03 6.51
CA ALA A 278 3.08 21.01 7.48
C ALA A 278 3.90 21.12 8.77
N THR A 279 3.31 20.70 9.88
CA THR A 279 3.92 20.69 11.22
C THR A 279 3.55 19.42 11.98
N VAL A 280 4.35 19.11 13.00
CA VAL A 280 4.06 18.05 13.97
C VAL A 280 4.21 18.59 15.40
N ALA A 281 3.32 18.17 16.30
CA ALA A 281 3.40 18.47 17.73
C ALA A 281 2.93 17.27 18.56
N VAL A 282 3.34 17.21 19.83
CA VAL A 282 2.66 16.33 20.80
C VAL A 282 1.31 16.95 21.11
N ARG A 283 0.25 16.13 21.13
CA ARG A 283 -1.10 16.59 21.44
C ARG A 283 -1.19 16.97 22.92
N GLY A 284 -1.80 18.12 23.18
CA GLY A 284 -2.31 18.48 24.51
C GLY A 284 -3.74 17.97 24.66
N GLU A 285 -4.70 18.88 24.79
CA GLU A 285 -6.11 18.55 24.86
C GLU A 285 -6.85 18.97 23.59
N GLY A 286 -7.74 18.11 23.08
CA GLY A 286 -8.52 18.44 21.88
C GLY A 286 -7.60 18.72 20.69
N ALA A 287 -7.80 19.88 20.06
CA ALA A 287 -6.96 20.38 18.97
C ALA A 287 -5.72 21.15 19.45
N ALA A 288 -5.55 21.37 20.76
CA ALA A 288 -4.42 22.11 21.30
C ALA A 288 -3.14 21.27 21.32
N ALA A 289 -2.02 21.88 20.94
CA ALA A 289 -0.69 21.27 21.03
C ALA A 289 -0.11 21.45 22.44
N ALA A 290 0.61 20.43 22.94
CA ALA A 290 1.30 20.50 24.23
C ALA A 290 2.54 21.42 24.19
N GLY A 291 3.03 21.75 22.99
CA GLY A 291 4.14 22.67 22.75
C GLY A 291 4.04 23.27 21.35
N ALA A 292 5.01 24.13 21.01
CA ALA A 292 5.06 24.76 19.69
C ALA A 292 5.15 23.69 18.57
N PRO A 293 4.28 23.73 17.54
CA PRO A 293 4.37 22.85 16.40
C PRO A 293 5.71 23.00 15.68
N VAL A 294 6.35 21.88 15.37
CA VAL A 294 7.65 21.83 14.68
C VAL A 294 7.41 21.73 13.17
N PRO A 295 7.98 22.63 12.35
CA PRO A 295 7.78 22.61 10.91
C PRO A 295 8.44 21.40 10.24
N LEU A 296 7.76 20.87 9.22
CA LEU A 296 8.27 19.86 8.33
C LEU A 296 8.77 20.51 7.03
N THR A 297 9.77 19.89 6.40
CA THR A 297 10.25 20.28 5.07
C THR A 297 10.21 19.10 4.11
N PHE A 298 10.25 19.39 2.81
CA PHE A 298 10.27 18.42 1.74
C PHE A 298 11.37 18.78 0.74
N GLY A 299 12.53 18.11 0.83
CA GLY A 299 13.71 18.51 0.07
C GLY A 299 14.17 19.95 0.41
N GLY A 300 14.02 20.36 1.67
CA GLY A 300 14.33 21.70 2.16
C GLY A 300 13.24 22.76 1.96
N ALA A 301 12.17 22.46 1.21
CA ALA A 301 11.06 23.39 1.00
C ALA A 301 9.97 23.24 2.08
N ARG A 302 9.28 24.33 2.43
CA ARG A 302 8.16 24.33 3.41
C ARG A 302 6.98 23.45 2.99
N GLY A 303 6.74 23.33 1.68
CA GLY A 303 5.60 22.60 1.12
C GLY A 303 6.00 21.76 -0.09
N VAL A 304 5.05 20.98 -0.61
CA VAL A 304 5.27 20.03 -1.70
C VAL A 304 4.01 19.85 -2.55
N THR A 305 4.18 19.60 -3.84
CA THR A 305 3.10 19.10 -4.71
C THR A 305 3.27 17.60 -4.90
N VAL A 306 2.28 16.84 -4.45
CA VAL A 306 2.23 15.37 -4.56
C VAL A 306 1.47 15.01 -5.84
N PRO A 307 2.13 14.42 -6.86
CA PRO A 307 1.47 13.98 -8.10
C PRO A 307 0.35 12.97 -7.87
N ALA A 308 -0.50 12.76 -8.88
CA ALA A 308 -1.48 11.69 -8.90
C ALA A 308 -0.82 10.33 -8.61
N GLY A 309 -1.35 9.60 -7.64
CA GLY A 309 -0.88 8.26 -7.23
C GLY A 309 0.51 8.19 -6.60
N ALA A 310 1.14 9.33 -6.34
CA ALA A 310 2.47 9.42 -5.74
C ALA A 310 2.42 9.75 -4.24
N GLN A 311 3.60 9.74 -3.63
CA GLN A 311 3.84 9.97 -2.21
C GLN A 311 4.81 11.13 -2.01
N ALA A 312 4.72 11.80 -0.87
CA ALA A 312 5.74 12.69 -0.34
C ALA A 312 6.16 12.20 1.04
N LEU A 313 7.47 12.18 1.27
CA LEU A 313 8.07 11.91 2.57
C LEU A 313 8.75 13.20 3.02
N SER A 314 8.47 13.65 4.24
CA SER A 314 9.16 14.81 4.80
C SER A 314 10.65 14.51 4.98
N ASP A 315 11.46 15.56 5.00
CA ASP A 315 12.82 15.46 5.50
C ASP A 315 12.79 15.04 6.99
N PRO A 316 13.84 14.37 7.50
CA PRO A 316 13.97 14.09 8.92
C PRO A 316 13.95 15.37 9.77
N VAL A 317 13.11 15.40 10.80
CA VAL A 317 13.01 16.53 11.74
C VAL A 317 13.43 16.11 13.14
N ALA A 318 14.23 16.94 13.82
CA ALA A 318 14.58 16.75 15.22
C ALA A 318 13.35 17.05 16.10
N PHE A 319 12.62 16.00 16.45
CA PHE A 319 11.38 16.04 17.22
C PHE A 319 11.31 14.77 18.03
N ALA A 320 11.37 14.89 19.36
CA ALA A 320 11.26 13.75 20.25
C ALA A 320 9.81 13.28 20.27
N VAL A 321 9.56 12.12 19.65
CA VAL A 321 8.27 11.45 19.61
C VAL A 321 8.17 10.54 20.84
N PRO A 322 7.22 10.76 21.76
CA PRO A 322 6.94 9.81 22.82
C PRO A 322 6.35 8.52 22.23
N ALA A 323 6.64 7.38 22.85
CA ALA A 323 5.92 6.14 22.59
C ALA A 323 4.54 6.22 23.25
N ASP A 324 3.54 5.53 22.69
CA ASP A 324 2.19 5.40 23.27
C ASP A 324 1.53 6.77 23.52
N ALA A 325 1.63 7.68 22.55
CA ALA A 325 1.18 9.06 22.69
C ALA A 325 0.48 9.60 21.44
N ASP A 326 -0.40 10.59 21.66
CA ASP A 326 -1.06 11.27 20.56
C ASP A 326 -0.17 12.40 20.00
N LEU A 327 -0.03 12.42 18.68
CA LEU A 327 0.56 13.54 17.94
C LEU A 327 -0.52 14.32 17.19
N LEU A 328 -0.26 15.61 17.00
CA LEU A 328 -0.95 16.47 16.05
C LEU A 328 -0.09 16.61 14.80
N VAL A 329 -0.59 16.15 13.66
CA VAL A 329 0.01 16.40 12.35
C VAL A 329 -0.86 17.41 11.61
N SER A 330 -0.36 18.63 11.44
CA SER A 330 -1.11 19.68 10.75
C SER A 330 -0.54 19.92 9.36
N PHE A 331 -1.38 20.04 8.33
CA PHE A 331 -0.94 20.40 6.98
C PHE A 331 -1.95 21.29 6.26
N HIS A 332 -1.43 22.26 5.52
CA HIS A 332 -2.21 23.27 4.81
C HIS A 332 -2.45 22.85 3.35
N LEU A 333 -3.70 22.95 2.92
CA LEU A 333 -4.17 22.76 1.55
C LEU A 333 -4.56 24.16 0.98
N PRO A 334 -3.66 24.85 0.26
CA PRO A 334 -3.93 26.19 -0.28
C PRO A 334 -4.96 26.22 -1.42
N GLY A 335 -5.18 25.08 -2.09
CA GLY A 335 -6.15 24.94 -3.16
C GLY A 335 -7.52 24.45 -2.67
N THR A 336 -8.47 24.31 -3.60
CA THR A 336 -9.75 23.63 -3.33
C THR A 336 -9.60 22.12 -3.49
N VAL A 337 -10.00 21.37 -2.46
CA VAL A 337 -10.07 19.90 -2.46
C VAL A 337 -11.51 19.45 -2.25
N THR A 338 -12.04 18.70 -3.23
CA THR A 338 -13.42 18.14 -3.22
C THR A 338 -13.46 16.62 -3.15
N ALA A 339 -12.32 15.97 -3.30
CA ALA A 339 -12.13 14.54 -3.09
C ALA A 339 -10.70 14.28 -2.60
N ALA A 340 -10.52 13.27 -1.75
CA ALA A 340 -9.22 12.93 -1.17
C ALA A 340 -9.06 11.42 -0.97
N PRO A 341 -7.83 10.88 -1.00
CA PRO A 341 -7.54 9.59 -0.42
C PRO A 341 -7.78 9.66 1.09
N VAL A 342 -8.54 8.70 1.62
CA VAL A 342 -8.87 8.64 3.04
C VAL A 342 -8.66 7.24 3.59
N HIS A 343 -8.19 7.17 4.83
CA HIS A 343 -8.54 6.09 5.73
C HIS A 343 -9.86 6.45 6.45
N ARG A 344 -10.93 5.68 6.22
CA ARG A 344 -12.29 6.07 6.65
C ARG A 344 -12.56 5.86 8.14
N LEU A 345 -12.10 4.75 8.73
CA LEU A 345 -12.48 4.39 10.10
C LEU A 345 -11.39 4.81 11.09
N ALA A 346 -11.09 6.11 11.19
CA ALA A 346 -10.02 6.58 12.06
C ALA A 346 -10.27 6.28 13.55
N LEU A 347 -11.54 6.23 13.98
CA LEU A 347 -11.96 6.14 15.41
C LEU A 347 -11.24 7.16 16.30
N GLN A 348 -10.82 8.26 15.69
CA GLN A 348 -10.05 9.32 16.30
C GLN A 348 -10.58 10.64 15.74
N ARG A 349 -10.92 11.57 16.62
CA ARG A 349 -11.30 12.93 16.25
C ARG A 349 -10.06 13.72 15.86
N SER A 350 -10.07 14.16 14.62
CA SER A 350 -9.15 15.13 14.04
C SER A 350 -9.89 16.43 13.78
N TYR A 351 -9.22 17.43 13.20
CA TYR A 351 -9.78 18.78 13.09
C TYR A 351 -9.53 19.43 11.73
N LEU A 352 -10.44 20.32 11.36
CA LEU A 352 -10.38 21.15 10.15
C LEU A 352 -10.46 22.62 10.57
N SER A 353 -9.57 23.44 10.00
CA SER A 353 -9.50 24.85 10.34
C SER A 353 -10.55 25.72 9.64
N GLU A 354 -10.64 26.97 10.07
CA GLU A 354 -11.12 28.09 9.24
C GLU A 354 -10.21 28.29 7.99
N PRO A 355 -10.60 29.13 7.00
CA PRO A 355 -9.72 29.41 5.86
C PRO A 355 -8.34 29.94 6.29
N GLY A 356 -7.26 29.31 5.81
CA GLY A 356 -5.88 29.75 6.01
C GLY A 356 -4.89 28.64 6.40
N ASP A 357 -3.61 29.04 6.47
CA ASP A 357 -2.53 28.22 7.04
C ASP A 357 -2.46 28.41 8.55
N HIS A 358 -3.03 27.44 9.27
CA HIS A 358 -3.08 27.36 10.74
C HIS A 358 -2.14 26.29 11.29
N THR A 359 -1.18 25.82 10.48
CA THR A 359 -0.30 24.71 10.85
C THR A 359 0.55 25.03 12.08
N GLY A 360 0.90 26.31 12.30
CA GLY A 360 1.66 26.79 13.45
C GLY A 360 0.86 27.03 14.73
N ASP A 361 -0.47 26.99 14.70
CA ASP A 361 -1.30 27.41 15.83
C ASP A 361 -1.24 26.39 16.98
N THR A 362 -0.88 26.83 18.18
CA THR A 362 -0.84 25.96 19.37
C THR A 362 -2.23 25.72 19.94
N GLY A 363 -3.10 26.74 19.91
CA GLY A 363 -4.45 26.68 20.47
C GLY A 363 -5.48 26.00 19.55
N PRO A 364 -6.66 25.64 20.10
CA PRO A 364 -7.72 24.99 19.33
C PRO A 364 -8.58 25.99 18.53
N GLY A 365 -8.46 27.29 18.78
CA GLY A 365 -9.40 28.31 18.28
C GLY A 365 -9.57 28.36 16.76
N ALA A 366 -8.50 28.06 16.01
CA ALA A 366 -8.52 28.01 14.55
C ALA A 366 -9.26 26.79 13.97
N TYR A 367 -9.66 25.82 14.81
CA TYR A 367 -10.15 24.51 14.42
C TYR A 367 -11.60 24.25 14.86
N PRO A 368 -12.60 24.91 14.23
CA PRO A 368 -14.00 24.84 14.67
C PRO A 368 -14.69 23.51 14.33
N SER A 369 -14.13 22.72 13.41
CA SER A 369 -14.76 21.51 12.87
C SER A 369 -13.95 20.26 13.16
N THR A 370 -14.62 19.13 13.35
CA THR A 370 -13.97 17.82 13.54
C THR A 370 -14.01 16.98 12.27
N LEU A 371 -12.99 16.14 12.11
CA LEU A 371 -12.89 15.07 11.12
C LEU A 371 -12.82 13.72 11.84
N THR A 372 -13.38 12.68 11.23
CA THR A 372 -13.34 11.29 11.75
C THR A 372 -12.65 10.32 10.77
N THR A 373 -11.86 10.87 9.86
CA THR A 373 -11.06 10.17 8.85
C THR A 373 -9.62 10.67 8.89
N TRP A 374 -8.67 9.89 8.36
CA TRP A 374 -7.31 10.36 8.09
C TRP A 374 -7.09 10.53 6.58
N PRO A 375 -7.25 11.75 6.04
CA PRO A 375 -6.95 12.05 4.65
C PRO A 375 -5.44 12.29 4.43
N PHE A 376 -4.91 11.82 3.31
CA PHE A 376 -3.52 11.98 2.82
C PHE A 376 -2.39 11.43 3.71
N LEU A 377 -2.45 11.58 5.04
CA LEU A 377 -1.42 11.10 5.97
C LEU A 377 -1.53 9.59 6.14
N THR A 378 -0.43 8.88 5.92
CA THR A 378 -0.41 7.40 5.94
C THR A 378 0.73 6.81 6.75
N GLY A 379 1.69 7.62 7.22
CA GLY A 379 2.76 7.10 8.06
C GLY A 379 3.51 8.16 8.89
N VAL A 380 3.93 7.75 10.08
CA VAL A 380 4.89 8.45 10.94
C VAL A 380 6.01 7.47 11.28
N ASP A 381 7.23 7.79 10.87
CA ASP A 381 8.43 7.04 11.25
C ASP A 381 9.22 7.79 12.32
N VAL A 382 9.81 7.04 13.24
CA VAL A 382 10.73 7.54 14.26
C VAL A 382 12.15 7.02 14.04
N GLY A 383 13.14 7.83 14.42
CA GLY A 383 14.54 7.48 14.30
C GLY A 383 14.95 6.34 15.26
N GLY A 384 15.69 5.36 14.75
CA GLY A 384 16.16 4.21 15.53
C GLY A 384 15.16 3.06 15.59
N GLY A 385 15.21 2.28 16.67
CA GLY A 385 14.33 1.14 16.93
C GLY A 385 14.69 -0.14 16.14
N PRO A 386 14.08 -1.29 16.52
CA PRO A 386 14.41 -2.60 15.96
C PRO A 386 13.69 -2.93 14.64
N GLY A 387 12.83 -2.02 14.13
CA GLY A 387 11.94 -2.25 12.99
C GLY A 387 10.50 -2.47 13.40
N THR A 388 9.64 -2.86 12.46
CA THR A 388 8.18 -2.84 12.63
C THR A 388 7.49 -4.17 12.42
N VAL A 389 6.36 -4.32 13.12
CA VAL A 389 5.31 -5.30 12.87
C VAL A 389 4.16 -4.58 12.18
N VAL A 390 3.62 -5.16 11.12
CA VAL A 390 2.45 -4.64 10.40
C VAL A 390 1.26 -5.56 10.65
N ALA A 391 0.15 -5.02 11.15
CA ALA A 391 -1.12 -5.73 11.23
C ALA A 391 -1.93 -5.43 9.95
N LEU A 392 -1.99 -6.40 9.04
CA LEU A 392 -2.79 -6.33 7.81
C LEU A 392 -4.15 -6.96 8.08
N GLY A 393 -5.22 -6.19 8.00
CA GLY A 393 -6.54 -6.72 8.35
C GLY A 393 -7.76 -5.95 7.85
N ASP A 394 -8.92 -6.44 8.28
CA ASP A 394 -10.22 -5.86 8.01
C ASP A 394 -10.71 -4.94 9.17
N SER A 395 -12.03 -4.79 9.34
CA SER A 395 -12.66 -3.95 10.38
C SER A 395 -12.29 -4.35 11.80
N ILE A 396 -11.97 -5.62 12.06
CA ILE A 396 -11.56 -6.05 13.41
C ILE A 396 -10.17 -5.51 13.73
N THR A 397 -9.27 -5.50 12.73
CA THR A 397 -7.92 -4.94 12.87
C THR A 397 -7.93 -3.42 12.88
N ASP A 398 -8.74 -2.83 12.00
CA ASP A 398 -9.08 -1.39 11.99
C ASP A 398 -9.79 -0.94 13.29
N GLY A 399 -10.14 -1.90 14.17
CA GLY A 399 -10.58 -1.62 15.53
C GLY A 399 -12.02 -1.16 15.64
N GLU A 400 -12.89 -1.50 14.69
CA GLU A 400 -14.33 -1.27 14.79
C GLU A 400 -14.84 -1.75 16.16
N LYS A 401 -15.62 -0.90 16.85
CA LYS A 401 -16.10 -1.10 18.24
C LYS A 401 -15.07 -0.94 19.37
N SER A 402 -13.85 -0.48 19.12
CA SER A 402 -12.88 -0.12 20.18
C SER A 402 -13.23 1.16 20.96
N GLY A 403 -14.10 2.00 20.39
CA GLY A 403 -14.52 3.29 20.95
C GLY A 403 -13.71 4.46 20.39
N THR A 404 -14.37 5.60 20.19
CA THR A 404 -13.75 6.82 19.64
C THR A 404 -12.77 7.44 20.63
N ASP A 405 -11.60 7.84 20.14
CA ASP A 405 -10.48 8.45 20.89
C ASP A 405 -9.89 7.57 22.00
N ALA A 406 -10.22 6.29 22.01
CA ALA A 406 -9.83 5.40 23.09
C ALA A 406 -8.49 4.69 22.86
N ASN A 407 -8.01 4.61 21.61
CA ASN A 407 -6.80 3.87 21.22
C ASN A 407 -6.77 2.42 21.74
N ARG A 408 -7.93 1.74 21.76
CA ARG A 408 -8.10 0.35 22.24
C ARG A 408 -8.19 -0.68 21.13
N ARG A 409 -7.63 -0.38 19.95
CA ARG A 409 -7.52 -1.36 18.86
C ARG A 409 -6.53 -2.43 19.30
N TRP A 410 -6.70 -3.67 18.84
CA TRP A 410 -5.77 -4.74 19.22
C TRP A 410 -4.30 -4.45 18.82
N PRO A 411 -3.99 -3.74 17.71
CA PRO A 411 -2.62 -3.32 17.42
C PRO A 411 -2.06 -2.28 18.40
N ASN A 412 -2.91 -1.40 18.97
CA ASN A 412 -2.47 -0.47 20.03
C ASN A 412 -2.14 -1.22 21.32
N VAL A 413 -3.00 -2.15 21.74
CA VAL A 413 -2.74 -2.99 22.93
C VAL A 413 -1.48 -3.84 22.72
N LEU A 414 -1.24 -4.35 21.51
CA LEU A 414 -0.01 -5.06 21.18
C LEU A 414 1.24 -4.16 21.32
N ALA A 415 1.17 -2.91 20.84
CA ALA A 415 2.26 -1.95 21.00
C ALA A 415 2.58 -1.71 22.49
N GLU A 416 1.54 -1.50 23.31
CA GLU A 416 1.67 -1.29 24.75
C GLU A 416 2.31 -2.51 25.44
N ARG A 417 1.91 -3.74 25.06
CA ARG A 417 2.54 -4.99 25.53
C ARG A 417 4.03 -5.03 25.17
N LEU A 418 4.40 -4.68 23.93
CA LEU A 418 5.79 -4.64 23.48
C LEU A 418 6.62 -3.60 24.25
N LEU A 419 6.04 -2.48 24.65
CA LEU A 419 6.72 -1.45 25.44
C LEU A 419 6.99 -1.88 26.90
N ARG A 420 6.05 -2.62 27.52
CA ARG A 420 6.15 -3.04 28.93
C ARG A 420 7.05 -4.24 29.18
N GLN A 421 7.33 -5.03 28.15
CA GLN A 421 8.14 -6.23 28.25
C GLN A 421 9.63 -5.97 27.96
N HIS A 422 10.46 -6.98 28.26
CA HIS A 422 11.94 -6.93 28.14
C HIS A 422 12.54 -8.20 27.47
N ALA A 423 11.70 -9.12 27.00
CA ALA A 423 12.09 -10.41 26.42
C ALA A 423 12.35 -10.35 24.91
N VAL A 424 11.69 -9.45 24.18
CA VAL A 424 11.83 -9.27 22.73
C VAL A 424 12.06 -7.80 22.37
N PRO A 425 12.55 -7.48 21.16
CA PRO A 425 12.71 -6.10 20.75
C PRO A 425 11.37 -5.33 20.77
N ARG A 426 11.42 -4.06 21.17
CA ARG A 426 10.26 -3.16 21.18
C ARG A 426 9.97 -2.65 19.76
N HIS A 427 9.42 -3.54 18.94
CA HIS A 427 9.02 -3.20 17.57
C HIS A 427 7.94 -2.13 17.56
N GLY A 428 7.98 -1.23 16.57
CA GLY A 428 6.82 -0.41 16.24
C GLY A 428 5.71 -1.29 15.67
N VAL A 429 4.45 -0.93 15.94
CA VAL A 429 3.27 -1.64 15.45
C VAL A 429 2.49 -0.70 14.54
N LEU A 430 2.22 -1.16 13.32
CA LEU A 430 1.49 -0.43 12.30
C LEU A 430 0.14 -1.10 12.07
N ASP A 431 -0.94 -0.33 12.12
CA ASP A 431 -2.30 -0.80 11.83
C ASP A 431 -2.65 -0.49 10.37
N GLU A 432 -2.67 -1.52 9.54
CA GLU A 432 -3.07 -1.45 8.13
C GLU A 432 -4.43 -2.15 7.95
N GLY A 433 -5.30 -2.03 8.96
CA GLY A 433 -6.71 -2.38 8.91
C GLY A 433 -7.49 -1.53 7.91
N ILE A 434 -8.43 -2.15 7.19
CA ILE A 434 -9.46 -1.43 6.43
C ILE A 434 -10.82 -2.09 6.70
N SER A 435 -11.76 -1.35 7.29
CA SER A 435 -13.13 -1.86 7.48
C SER A 435 -13.76 -2.39 6.17
N ALA A 436 -14.34 -3.59 6.26
CA ALA A 436 -14.91 -4.36 5.15
C ALA A 436 -13.91 -4.90 4.09
N ASN A 437 -12.59 -4.81 4.32
CA ASN A 437 -11.59 -5.37 3.41
C ASN A 437 -11.70 -6.89 3.30
N ARG A 438 -11.10 -7.41 2.23
CA ARG A 438 -11.13 -8.82 1.85
C ARG A 438 -9.75 -9.25 1.39
N VAL A 439 -9.47 -10.54 1.50
CA VAL A 439 -8.22 -11.14 1.00
C VAL A 439 -8.14 -11.00 -0.51
N VAL A 440 -9.19 -11.43 -1.24
CA VAL A 440 -9.09 -11.66 -2.69
C VAL A 440 -9.81 -10.66 -3.57
N ALA A 441 -10.87 -10.02 -3.07
CA ALA A 441 -11.76 -9.19 -3.89
C ALA A 441 -11.72 -7.72 -3.48
N ASP A 442 -11.61 -6.85 -4.48
CA ASP A 442 -11.68 -5.40 -4.26
C ASP A 442 -13.10 -4.96 -3.90
N ARG A 443 -13.23 -4.11 -2.87
CA ARG A 443 -14.47 -3.37 -2.60
C ARG A 443 -14.45 -2.02 -3.32
N TYR A 444 -13.32 -1.33 -3.22
CA TYR A 444 -13.01 -0.15 -4.00
C TYR A 444 -12.13 -0.54 -5.21
N PRO A 445 -12.52 -0.23 -6.46
CA PRO A 445 -11.78 -0.66 -7.66
C PRO A 445 -10.43 0.04 -7.87
N GLY A 446 -10.04 0.96 -6.97
CA GLY A 446 -8.79 1.68 -7.03
C GLY A 446 -8.79 2.97 -7.86
N ASP A 447 -9.89 3.31 -8.54
CA ASP A 447 -10.03 4.52 -9.36
C ASP A 447 -11.34 5.25 -9.15
N GLY A 448 -11.32 6.56 -9.35
CA GLY A 448 -12.51 7.39 -9.31
C GLY A 448 -13.00 7.69 -7.89
N VAL A 449 -13.87 8.70 -7.81
CA VAL A 449 -14.50 9.10 -6.55
C VAL A 449 -15.58 8.08 -6.18
N SER A 450 -15.52 7.54 -4.96
CA SER A 450 -16.41 6.48 -4.48
C SER A 450 -16.84 6.74 -3.05
N THR A 451 -18.05 6.28 -2.69
CA THR A 451 -18.48 6.15 -1.29
C THR A 451 -18.19 4.77 -0.72
N ASP A 452 -17.92 3.76 -1.57
CA ASP A 452 -17.37 2.48 -1.14
C ASP A 452 -15.89 2.65 -0.79
N THR A 453 -15.58 2.35 0.46
CA THR A 453 -14.29 2.54 1.12
C THR A 453 -13.82 1.24 1.77
N GLY A 454 -14.30 0.09 1.30
CA GLY A 454 -13.80 -1.20 1.76
C GLY A 454 -12.37 -1.52 1.28
N GLY A 455 -11.69 -0.58 0.61
CA GLY A 455 -10.34 -0.74 0.08
C GLY A 455 -10.25 -1.62 -1.17
N VAL A 456 -9.09 -1.55 -1.80
CA VAL A 456 -8.61 -2.64 -2.66
C VAL A 456 -8.25 -3.83 -1.77
N SER A 457 -8.28 -5.05 -2.30
CA SER A 457 -8.03 -6.28 -1.55
C SER A 457 -6.65 -6.30 -0.88
N ALA A 458 -6.50 -7.12 0.18
CA ALA A 458 -5.23 -7.37 0.85
C ALA A 458 -4.13 -7.78 -0.15
N LEU A 459 -4.46 -8.61 -1.15
CA LEU A 459 -3.55 -9.01 -2.23
C LEU A 459 -3.05 -7.82 -3.06
N HIS A 460 -3.93 -6.89 -3.40
CA HIS A 460 -3.59 -5.73 -4.22
C HIS A 460 -2.82 -4.66 -3.44
N ARG A 461 -3.04 -4.52 -2.13
CA ARG A 461 -2.36 -3.54 -1.29
C ARG A 461 -1.09 -4.02 -0.58
N LEU A 462 -0.78 -5.33 -0.59
CA LEU A 462 0.38 -5.90 0.11
C LEU A 462 1.69 -5.11 -0.08
N ASP A 463 2.03 -4.71 -1.30
CA ASP A 463 3.30 -4.01 -1.54
C ASP A 463 3.32 -2.61 -0.90
N GLY A 464 2.21 -1.86 -0.99
CA GLY A 464 2.12 -0.52 -0.40
C GLY A 464 1.99 -0.55 1.12
N ASP A 465 1.07 -1.37 1.61
CA ASP A 465 0.65 -1.35 3.02
C ASP A 465 1.55 -2.23 3.90
N VAL A 466 2.29 -3.19 3.35
CA VAL A 466 3.21 -4.05 4.12
C VAL A 466 4.65 -3.89 3.66
N LEU A 467 4.95 -4.21 2.40
CA LEU A 467 6.35 -4.37 1.96
C LEU A 467 7.10 -3.05 1.85
N ALA A 468 6.40 -1.95 1.62
CA ALA A 468 6.96 -0.60 1.58
C ALA A 468 7.01 0.09 2.95
N GLN A 469 6.50 -0.56 4.01
CA GLN A 469 6.56 0.01 5.35
C GLN A 469 7.98 0.02 5.89
N THR A 470 8.29 1.10 6.60
CA THR A 470 9.64 1.36 7.12
C THR A 470 10.09 0.24 8.05
N SER A 471 11.16 -0.45 7.65
CA SER A 471 11.82 -1.50 8.43
C SER A 471 10.90 -2.64 8.86
N VAL A 472 9.93 -3.01 8.02
CA VAL A 472 9.04 -4.15 8.25
C VAL A 472 9.85 -5.43 8.47
N ARG A 473 9.49 -6.15 9.53
CA ARG A 473 10.08 -7.45 9.91
C ARG A 473 9.07 -8.57 9.84
N THR A 474 7.85 -8.27 10.27
CA THR A 474 6.78 -9.24 10.46
C THR A 474 5.46 -8.62 10.03
N ALA A 475 4.66 -9.37 9.29
CA ALA A 475 3.29 -9.06 8.96
C ALA A 475 2.37 -10.03 9.72
N VAL A 476 1.36 -9.52 10.40
CA VAL A 476 0.26 -10.30 10.99
C VAL A 476 -0.95 -10.11 10.10
N VAL A 477 -1.39 -11.19 9.45
CA VAL A 477 -2.53 -11.19 8.53
C VAL A 477 -3.77 -11.69 9.28
N PHE A 478 -4.75 -10.80 9.47
CA PHE A 478 -6.04 -11.14 10.08
C PHE A 478 -7.18 -10.62 9.21
N GLU A 479 -7.62 -11.49 8.30
CA GLU A 479 -8.56 -11.21 7.20
C GLU A 479 -9.42 -12.45 6.92
N GLY A 480 -10.46 -12.29 6.10
CA GLY A 480 -11.19 -13.39 5.49
C GLY A 480 -12.64 -13.54 5.95
N VAL A 481 -13.04 -12.90 7.05
CA VAL A 481 -14.43 -12.94 7.52
C VAL A 481 -15.37 -12.29 6.50
N ASN A 482 -14.92 -11.21 5.87
CA ASN A 482 -15.68 -10.54 4.82
C ASN A 482 -15.71 -11.35 3.53
N ASP A 483 -14.64 -12.05 3.15
CA ASP A 483 -14.63 -12.91 1.97
C ASP A 483 -15.73 -13.98 2.08
N VAL A 484 -15.76 -14.75 3.18
CA VAL A 484 -16.74 -15.84 3.35
C VAL A 484 -18.16 -15.32 3.52
N ARG A 485 -18.38 -14.22 4.24
CA ARG A 485 -19.70 -13.57 4.39
C ARG A 485 -20.22 -12.96 3.08
N TRP A 486 -19.35 -12.71 2.12
CA TRP A 486 -19.71 -12.21 0.78
C TRP A 486 -19.58 -13.25 -0.32
N GLY A 487 -19.50 -14.54 0.06
CA GLY A 487 -19.68 -15.64 -0.89
C GLY A 487 -18.40 -16.15 -1.55
N ALA A 488 -17.21 -15.69 -1.16
CA ALA A 488 -15.97 -16.35 -1.57
C ALA A 488 -15.92 -17.78 -1.00
N THR A 489 -15.36 -18.69 -1.78
CA THR A 489 -15.10 -20.07 -1.36
C THR A 489 -13.92 -20.13 -0.39
N ALA A 490 -13.85 -21.18 0.42
CA ALA A 490 -12.70 -21.39 1.28
C ALA A 490 -11.39 -21.52 0.47
N ASP A 491 -11.44 -22.17 -0.70
CA ASP A 491 -10.27 -22.35 -1.57
C ASP A 491 -9.73 -21.04 -2.13
N GLU A 492 -10.60 -20.11 -2.53
CA GLU A 492 -10.19 -18.77 -2.97
C GLU A 492 -9.47 -18.02 -1.85
N VAL A 493 -10.04 -18.02 -0.64
CA VAL A 493 -9.43 -17.36 0.53
C VAL A 493 -8.08 -18.00 0.87
N VAL A 494 -8.01 -19.34 0.91
CA VAL A 494 -6.77 -20.08 1.15
C VAL A 494 -5.71 -19.75 0.10
N ALA A 495 -6.07 -19.71 -1.18
CA ALA A 495 -5.15 -19.35 -2.26
C ALA A 495 -4.61 -17.92 -2.09
N GLY A 496 -5.48 -16.97 -1.74
CA GLY A 496 -5.08 -15.58 -1.47
C GLY A 496 -4.14 -15.47 -0.27
N LEU A 497 -4.44 -16.14 0.84
CA LEU A 497 -3.59 -16.15 2.03
C LEU A 497 -2.21 -16.79 1.75
N ARG A 498 -2.15 -17.86 0.95
CA ARG A 498 -0.87 -18.45 0.48
C ARG A 498 -0.06 -17.47 -0.36
N GLU A 499 -0.71 -16.75 -1.27
CA GLU A 499 -0.03 -15.77 -2.13
C GLU A 499 0.51 -14.58 -1.33
N LEU A 500 -0.25 -14.09 -0.33
CA LEU A 500 0.24 -13.06 0.60
C LEU A 500 1.52 -13.53 1.30
N ALA A 501 1.52 -14.75 1.85
CA ALA A 501 2.68 -15.31 2.54
C ALA A 501 3.88 -15.45 1.60
N ALA A 502 3.69 -16.06 0.43
CA ALA A 502 4.75 -16.28 -0.55
C ALA A 502 5.41 -14.95 -1.00
N ARG A 503 4.60 -13.91 -1.26
CA ARG A 503 5.11 -12.60 -1.66
C ARG A 503 5.86 -11.90 -0.53
N ALA A 504 5.37 -11.97 0.70
CA ALA A 504 6.06 -11.38 1.85
C ALA A 504 7.39 -12.11 2.16
N HIS A 505 7.40 -13.44 2.16
CA HIS A 505 8.61 -14.24 2.35
C HIS A 505 9.66 -14.00 1.28
N ALA A 506 9.24 -13.80 0.02
CA ALA A 506 10.16 -13.46 -1.07
C ALA A 506 10.93 -12.15 -0.77
N HIS A 507 10.32 -11.23 -0.03
CA HIS A 507 10.90 -9.97 0.43
C HIS A 507 11.55 -10.04 1.82
N GLY A 508 11.64 -11.25 2.41
CA GLY A 508 12.27 -11.46 3.72
C GLY A 508 11.44 -10.97 4.91
N VAL A 509 10.13 -10.79 4.72
CA VAL A 509 9.18 -10.43 5.78
C VAL A 509 8.58 -11.70 6.34
N ARG A 510 8.65 -11.89 7.67
CA ARG A 510 7.94 -12.99 8.36
C ARG A 510 6.44 -12.76 8.28
N VAL A 511 5.66 -13.84 8.21
CA VAL A 511 4.20 -13.78 8.15
C VAL A 511 3.61 -14.64 9.23
N LEU A 512 2.83 -14.02 10.10
CA LEU A 512 1.90 -14.69 11.01
C LEU A 512 0.50 -14.58 10.43
N ALA A 513 -0.29 -15.64 10.48
CA ALA A 513 -1.69 -15.60 10.09
C ALA A 513 -2.60 -15.85 11.29
N ALA A 514 -3.72 -15.13 11.38
CA ALA A 514 -4.71 -15.35 12.41
C ALA A 514 -5.91 -16.16 11.88
N THR A 515 -6.47 -17.04 12.71
CA THR A 515 -7.75 -17.71 12.40
C THR A 515 -8.90 -16.71 12.36
N ILE A 516 -9.85 -16.93 11.44
CA ILE A 516 -11.02 -16.07 11.24
C ILE A 516 -11.97 -16.20 12.44
N ALA A 517 -12.28 -15.07 13.07
CA ALA A 517 -13.17 -15.01 14.24
C ALA A 517 -14.59 -15.52 13.95
N PRO A 518 -15.29 -16.10 14.95
CA PRO A 518 -16.69 -16.51 14.82
C PRO A 518 -17.61 -15.30 14.58
N CYS A 519 -18.73 -15.51 13.90
CA CYS A 519 -19.67 -14.42 13.55
C CYS A 519 -21.16 -14.78 13.64
N GLU A 520 -21.50 -15.93 14.22
CA GLU A 520 -22.89 -16.39 14.30
C GLU A 520 -23.76 -15.36 15.04
N GLY A 521 -24.88 -14.98 14.41
CA GLY A 521 -25.77 -13.91 14.88
C GLY A 521 -25.71 -12.67 13.99
N GLU A 522 -24.63 -12.48 13.22
CA GLU A 522 -24.58 -11.45 12.19
C GLU A 522 -25.31 -11.91 10.92
N ALA A 523 -26.07 -11.02 10.29
CA ALA A 523 -27.01 -11.35 9.22
C ALA A 523 -26.41 -12.07 7.99
N ARG A 524 -25.14 -11.81 7.64
CA ARG A 524 -24.43 -12.47 6.53
C ARG A 524 -23.61 -13.68 6.97
N CYS A 525 -23.47 -13.92 8.27
CA CYS A 525 -22.82 -15.11 8.80
C CYS A 525 -23.81 -16.30 8.81
N THR A 526 -24.17 -16.76 7.61
CA THR A 526 -25.00 -17.95 7.44
C THR A 526 -24.25 -19.21 7.86
N ALA A 527 -24.97 -20.33 8.04
CA ALA A 527 -24.33 -21.63 8.29
C ALA A 527 -23.33 -22.02 7.17
N GLU A 528 -23.58 -21.59 5.93
CA GLU A 528 -22.66 -21.81 4.82
C GLU A 528 -21.39 -20.94 4.94
N ALA A 529 -21.53 -19.66 5.33
CA ALA A 529 -20.39 -18.80 5.60
C ALA A 529 -19.52 -19.33 6.75
N ASP A 530 -20.15 -19.81 7.84
CA ASP A 530 -19.43 -20.41 8.97
C ASP A 530 -18.77 -21.75 8.61
N ALA A 531 -19.40 -22.56 7.74
CA ALA A 531 -18.77 -23.77 7.22
C ALA A 531 -17.50 -23.44 6.42
N ARG A 532 -17.55 -22.42 5.55
CA ARG A 532 -16.38 -21.95 4.79
C ARG A 532 -15.30 -21.39 5.72
N ARG A 533 -15.68 -20.57 6.70
CA ARG A 533 -14.80 -20.06 7.75
C ARG A 533 -14.07 -21.20 8.48
N SER A 534 -14.81 -22.23 8.87
CA SER A 534 -14.28 -23.40 9.57
C SER A 534 -13.28 -24.18 8.71
N ILE A 535 -13.54 -24.33 7.40
CA ILE A 535 -12.58 -24.94 6.46
C ILE A 535 -11.29 -24.11 6.38
N VAL A 536 -11.38 -22.79 6.24
CA VAL A 536 -10.20 -21.90 6.22
C VAL A 536 -9.42 -22.01 7.52
N ASN A 537 -10.10 -21.99 8.68
CA ASN A 537 -9.46 -22.10 9.99
C ASN A 537 -8.79 -23.45 10.22
N ALA A 538 -9.40 -24.55 9.77
CA ALA A 538 -8.78 -25.87 9.81
C ALA A 538 -7.50 -25.89 8.96
N TRP A 539 -7.53 -25.30 7.75
CA TRP A 539 -6.35 -25.17 6.91
C TRP A 539 -5.26 -24.29 7.57
N LEU A 540 -5.62 -23.15 8.15
CA LEU A 540 -4.68 -22.25 8.82
C LEU A 540 -3.90 -22.98 9.92
N ARG A 541 -4.63 -23.67 10.83
CA ARG A 541 -4.03 -24.48 11.90
C ARG A 541 -3.13 -25.61 11.38
N GLY A 542 -3.48 -26.19 10.23
CA GLY A 542 -2.74 -27.27 9.57
C GLY A 542 -1.75 -26.81 8.49
N SER A 543 -1.46 -25.51 8.37
CA SER A 543 -0.80 -24.93 7.18
C SER A 543 0.68 -25.31 6.98
N GLY A 544 1.26 -26.06 7.93
CA GLY A 544 2.49 -26.85 7.72
C GLY A 544 3.72 -26.07 7.27
N GLY A 545 3.87 -24.81 7.71
CA GLY A 545 4.99 -23.94 7.36
C GLY A 545 4.72 -22.93 6.24
N THR A 546 3.47 -22.80 5.78
CA THR A 546 3.07 -21.67 4.90
C THR A 546 3.31 -20.32 5.58
N PHE A 547 3.13 -20.26 6.90
CA PHE A 547 3.35 -19.08 7.74
C PHE A 547 4.43 -19.39 8.78
N ASP A 548 5.10 -18.35 9.27
CA ASP A 548 6.08 -18.46 10.36
C ASP A 548 5.41 -18.72 11.72
N GLY A 549 4.10 -18.49 11.82
CA GLY A 549 3.27 -18.85 12.97
C GLY A 549 1.79 -18.60 12.71
N VAL A 550 0.94 -19.22 13.52
CA VAL A 550 -0.52 -19.07 13.45
C VAL A 550 -1.05 -18.62 14.80
N LEU A 551 -1.82 -17.54 14.80
CA LEU A 551 -2.49 -16.98 15.97
C LEU A 551 -3.94 -17.48 15.99
N ASP A 552 -4.32 -18.31 16.98
CA ASP A 552 -5.67 -18.89 17.01
C ASP A 552 -6.71 -17.93 17.62
N PHE A 553 -6.95 -16.82 16.95
CA PHE A 553 -7.92 -15.78 17.35
C PHE A 553 -9.37 -16.30 17.42
N ASP A 554 -9.75 -17.27 16.58
CA ASP A 554 -11.00 -18.02 16.72
C ASP A 554 -11.12 -18.67 18.11
N ALA A 555 -10.09 -19.39 18.56
CA ALA A 555 -10.12 -20.04 19.87
C ALA A 555 -10.16 -19.05 21.04
N VAL A 556 -9.54 -17.88 20.89
CA VAL A 556 -9.60 -16.79 21.88
C VAL A 556 -11.03 -16.26 22.01
N LEU A 557 -11.71 -16.03 20.88
CA LEU A 557 -12.97 -15.29 20.85
C LEU A 557 -14.22 -16.17 20.96
N ARG A 558 -14.16 -17.45 20.57
CA ARG A 558 -15.36 -18.29 20.46
C ARG A 558 -15.92 -18.73 21.80
N ASP A 559 -17.25 -18.73 21.88
CA ASP A 559 -18.02 -19.31 22.97
C ASP A 559 -17.76 -20.85 23.00
N PRO A 560 -17.35 -21.43 24.14
CA PRO A 560 -17.01 -22.85 24.21
C PRO A 560 -18.22 -23.76 24.02
N ASP A 561 -19.43 -23.29 24.37
CA ASP A 561 -20.68 -24.03 24.22
C ASP A 561 -21.34 -23.77 22.86
N ARG A 562 -20.97 -22.67 22.20
CA ARG A 562 -21.43 -22.32 20.84
C ARG A 562 -20.29 -21.79 19.95
N PRO A 563 -19.39 -22.64 19.44
CA PRO A 563 -18.13 -22.23 18.80
C PRO A 563 -18.23 -21.36 17.53
N ALA A 564 -19.41 -21.27 16.91
CA ALA A 564 -19.64 -20.37 15.78
C ALA A 564 -19.94 -18.92 16.22
N ARG A 565 -20.12 -18.67 17.52
CA ARG A 565 -20.48 -17.38 18.12
C ARG A 565 -19.33 -16.79 18.94
N LEU A 566 -19.23 -15.45 18.98
CA LEU A 566 -18.39 -14.74 19.93
C LEU A 566 -18.85 -15.01 21.37
N ARG A 567 -17.89 -15.12 22.29
CA ARG A 567 -18.14 -15.09 23.73
C ARG A 567 -18.91 -13.83 24.12
N PRO A 568 -19.96 -13.91 24.95
CA PRO A 568 -20.73 -12.75 25.36
C PRO A 568 -19.89 -11.61 25.97
N GLU A 569 -18.83 -11.93 26.71
CA GLU A 569 -17.91 -10.94 27.29
C GLU A 569 -17.04 -10.21 26.26
N TYR A 570 -16.88 -10.78 25.07
CA TYR A 570 -16.08 -10.22 23.98
C TYR A 570 -16.94 -9.63 22.86
N ASP A 571 -18.20 -10.02 22.74
CA ASP A 571 -19.12 -9.53 21.72
C ASP A 571 -19.49 -8.05 21.94
N SER A 572 -19.33 -7.22 20.92
CA SER A 572 -19.78 -5.81 20.95
C SER A 572 -21.31 -5.66 20.87
N GLY A 573 -22.02 -6.76 20.63
CA GLY A 573 -23.47 -6.82 20.45
C GLY A 573 -23.90 -6.87 18.97
N ASP A 574 -22.97 -6.75 18.03
CA ASP A 574 -23.25 -6.93 16.60
C ASP A 574 -22.91 -8.33 16.07
N HIS A 575 -22.40 -9.21 16.95
CA HIS A 575 -22.07 -10.59 16.68
C HIS A 575 -20.95 -10.78 15.63
N LEU A 576 -20.19 -9.74 15.30
CA LEU A 576 -19.09 -9.79 14.33
C LEU A 576 -17.81 -9.19 14.90
N HIS A 577 -17.92 -8.01 15.51
CA HIS A 577 -16.78 -7.28 16.03
C HIS A 577 -16.62 -7.54 17.53
N PRO A 578 -15.41 -7.92 17.97
CA PRO A 578 -15.10 -7.90 19.38
C PRO A 578 -15.17 -6.47 19.95
N GLY A 579 -15.75 -6.30 21.12
CA GLY A 579 -15.63 -5.07 21.90
C GLY A 579 -14.22 -4.91 22.50
N PRO A 580 -13.97 -3.84 23.29
CA PRO A 580 -12.65 -3.56 23.85
C PRO A 580 -12.01 -4.73 24.61
N ALA A 581 -12.81 -5.51 25.36
CA ALA A 581 -12.31 -6.68 26.08
C ALA A 581 -11.84 -7.79 25.13
N GLY A 582 -12.57 -8.05 24.05
CA GLY A 582 -12.18 -9.03 23.04
C GLY A 582 -10.96 -8.60 22.24
N LEU A 583 -10.86 -7.33 21.86
CA LEU A 583 -9.66 -6.78 21.19
C LEU A 583 -8.41 -6.86 22.09
N ALA A 584 -8.55 -6.59 23.39
CA ALA A 584 -7.47 -6.81 24.35
C ALA A 584 -7.08 -8.28 24.45
N ALA A 585 -8.06 -9.19 24.52
CA ALA A 585 -7.80 -10.64 24.56
C ALA A 585 -7.05 -11.14 23.31
N LEU A 586 -7.39 -10.63 22.11
CA LEU A 586 -6.62 -10.91 20.89
C LEU A 586 -5.16 -10.49 21.05
N ALA A 587 -4.93 -9.23 21.44
CA ALA A 587 -3.60 -8.71 21.63
C ALA A 587 -2.83 -9.51 22.68
N ASP A 588 -3.44 -9.86 23.82
CA ASP A 588 -2.84 -10.62 24.91
C ASP A 588 -2.46 -12.05 24.52
N SER A 589 -3.21 -12.66 23.60
CA SER A 589 -2.93 -14.01 23.09
C SER A 589 -1.68 -14.10 22.20
N VAL A 590 -1.20 -12.98 21.66
CA VAL A 590 -0.03 -12.97 20.77
C VAL A 590 1.23 -13.33 21.56
N ASP A 591 1.88 -14.43 21.19
CA ASP A 591 3.24 -14.74 21.66
C ASP A 591 4.23 -13.78 20.99
N LEU A 592 4.75 -12.84 21.78
CA LEU A 592 5.64 -11.79 21.30
C LEU A 592 6.96 -12.33 20.72
N ARG A 593 7.34 -13.58 21.01
CA ARG A 593 8.55 -14.21 20.45
C ARG A 593 8.41 -14.58 18.97
N LEU A 594 7.19 -14.60 18.45
CA LEU A 594 6.93 -14.79 17.03
C LEU A 594 7.18 -13.51 16.21
N LEU A 595 7.23 -12.35 16.87
CA LEU A 595 7.26 -11.02 16.23
C LEU A 595 8.63 -10.56 15.76
#